data_AF-A0A1Q6EDN2-F1
#
_entry.id   AF-A0A1Q6EDN2-F1
#
_cell.length_a   1.000
_cell.length_b   1.000
_cell.length_c   1.000
_cell.angle_alpha   90.00
_cell.angle_beta   90.00
_cell.angle_gamma   90.00
#
_symmetry.space_group_name_H-M   'P 1'
#
loop_
_entity.id
_entity.type
_entity.pdbx_description
1 polymer ?
#
loop_
_entity_poly.entity_id
_entity_poly.type
_entity_poly.pdbx_seq_one_letter_code
_entity_poly.pdbx_strand_id
1 'polypeptide(L)'
;MILNTREALKNKLGIMIDGVKSNASSSFLATDPLTPIQRSMIMRGVDKVYTTFTNDVAEGRNLPIEKVLDIAGGRVWSGADALGIGLIDTYSSLKTAIALAEDKVDLGDSSRVTEVTKTGWDSRLSSRCPT
;
A
#
# COMPACT_ATOMS: atom_id res chain seq x y z
N MET A 1 -2.01 18.11 -11.46
CA MET A 1 -3.13 18.88 -12.03
C MET A 1 -4.22 17.88 -12.40
N ILE A 2 -5.36 17.87 -11.69
CA ILE A 2 -6.48 16.99 -12.03
C ILE A 2 -7.24 17.68 -13.16
N LEU A 3 -7.41 17.02 -14.30
CA LEU A 3 -8.08 17.55 -15.49
C LEU A 3 -9.56 17.86 -15.17
N ASN A 4 -10.01 19.07 -15.50
CA ASN A 4 -11.42 19.45 -15.45
C ASN A 4 -12.11 18.98 -16.74
N THR A 5 -12.42 17.68 -16.80
CA THR A 5 -12.93 17.01 -18.00
C THR A 5 -14.30 17.52 -18.41
N ARG A 6 -15.14 17.99 -17.49
CA ARG A 6 -16.46 18.59 -17.81
C ARG A 6 -16.35 19.87 -18.62
N GLU A 7 -15.47 20.79 -18.21
CA GLU A 7 -15.17 22.02 -18.96
C GLU A 7 -14.50 21.71 -20.30
N ALA A 8 -13.60 20.72 -20.34
CA ALA A 8 -12.95 20.32 -21.59
C ALA A 8 -13.95 19.75 -22.61
N LEU A 9 -14.89 18.90 -22.16
CA LEU A 9 -15.94 18.32 -23.00
C LEU A 9 -16.95 19.38 -23.47
N LYS A 10 -17.32 20.31 -22.60
CA LYS A 10 -18.20 21.43 -22.96
C LYS A 10 -17.55 22.35 -24.01
N ASN A 11 -16.32 22.77 -23.77
CA ASN A 11 -15.65 23.78 -24.60
C ASN A 11 -15.11 23.22 -25.92
N LYS A 12 -14.79 21.91 -26.00
CA LYS A 12 -14.30 21.28 -27.25
C LYS A 12 -15.33 20.46 -28.02
N LEU A 13 -16.29 19.84 -27.35
CA LEU A 13 -17.25 18.92 -27.97
C LEU A 13 -18.72 19.36 -27.82
N GLY A 14 -19.00 20.44 -27.09
CA GLY A 14 -20.37 20.94 -26.90
C GLY A 14 -21.25 20.04 -26.03
N ILE A 15 -20.68 19.03 -25.37
CA ILE A 15 -21.44 18.07 -24.55
C ILE A 15 -21.60 18.65 -23.14
N MET A 16 -22.85 18.89 -22.73
CA MET A 16 -23.19 19.32 -21.37
C MET A 16 -23.61 18.11 -20.54
N ILE A 17 -22.79 17.75 -19.55
CA ILE A 17 -23.15 16.75 -18.53
C ILE A 17 -23.84 17.52 -17.41
N ASP A 18 -25.02 17.08 -16.96
CA ASP A 18 -25.72 17.60 -15.77
C ASP A 18 -26.22 16.45 -14.88
N GLY A 19 -26.37 16.70 -13.58
CA GLY A 19 -26.72 15.66 -12.60
C GLY A 19 -27.30 16.20 -11.30
N VAL A 20 -28.26 15.46 -10.75
CA VAL A 20 -28.88 15.76 -9.45
C VAL A 20 -28.02 15.21 -8.31
N LYS A 21 -27.76 16.03 -7.28
CA LYS A 21 -26.92 15.69 -6.13
C LYS A 21 -27.77 15.59 -4.88
N SER A 22 -27.69 14.45 -4.18
CA SER A 22 -28.45 14.22 -2.93
C SER A 22 -27.81 14.90 -1.72
N ASN A 23 -26.49 15.11 -1.72
CA ASN A 23 -25.76 15.88 -0.70
C ASN A 23 -24.46 16.48 -1.28
N ALA A 24 -23.80 17.37 -0.51
CA ALA A 24 -22.60 18.10 -0.95
C ALA A 24 -21.39 17.21 -1.30
N SER A 25 -21.37 15.95 -0.83
CA SER A 25 -20.31 14.97 -1.09
C SER A 25 -20.77 13.84 -2.01
N SER A 26 -22.00 13.87 -2.55
CA SER A 26 -22.56 12.76 -3.35
C SER A 26 -21.90 12.61 -4.72
N SER A 27 -21.01 13.54 -5.08
CA SER A 27 -20.25 13.59 -6.32
C SER A 27 -18.75 13.39 -6.09
N PHE A 28 -18.37 12.70 -4.99
CA PHE A 28 -16.99 12.40 -4.65
C PHE A 28 -16.32 11.63 -5.80
N LEU A 29 -15.20 12.16 -6.31
CA LEU A 29 -14.43 11.60 -7.44
C LEU A 29 -15.16 11.59 -8.80
N ALA A 30 -16.22 12.38 -8.98
CA ALA A 30 -16.83 12.60 -10.29
C ALA A 30 -15.94 13.49 -11.19
N THR A 31 -16.38 13.76 -12.42
CA THR A 31 -15.71 14.62 -13.41
C THR A 31 -15.64 16.11 -13.03
N ASP A 32 -16.18 16.48 -11.87
CA ASP A 32 -16.15 17.83 -11.32
C ASP A 32 -14.83 18.11 -10.56
N PRO A 33 -14.35 19.37 -10.53
CA PRO A 33 -13.27 19.76 -9.65
C PRO A 33 -13.59 19.46 -8.18
N LEU A 34 -12.59 18.96 -7.45
CA LEU A 34 -12.72 18.76 -6.00
C LEU A 34 -12.97 20.09 -5.29
N THR A 35 -14.00 20.14 -4.46
CA THR A 35 -14.21 21.29 -3.56
C THR A 35 -13.11 21.34 -2.49
N PRO A 36 -12.84 22.49 -1.86
CA PRO A 36 -11.86 22.58 -0.77
C PRO A 36 -12.12 21.58 0.37
N ILE A 37 -13.39 21.32 0.68
CA ILE A 37 -13.82 20.36 1.71
C ILE A 37 -13.54 18.91 1.27
N GLN A 38 -13.86 18.56 0.03
CA GLN A 38 -13.56 17.21 -0.48
C GLN A 38 -12.06 16.96 -0.57
N ARG A 39 -11.28 17.98 -1.00
CA ARG A 39 -9.82 17.90 -1.03
C ARG A 39 -9.25 17.70 0.38
N SER A 40 -9.73 18.42 1.39
CA SER A 40 -9.24 18.25 2.76
C SER A 40 -9.63 16.89 3.35
N MET A 41 -10.80 16.34 3.00
CA MET A 41 -11.17 14.97 3.36
C MET A 41 -10.21 13.94 2.75
N ILE A 42 -9.90 14.06 1.46
CA ILE A 42 -8.94 13.16 0.78
C ILE A 42 -7.55 13.28 1.43
N MET A 43 -7.07 14.50 1.65
CA MET A 43 -5.74 14.73 2.24
C MET A 43 -5.65 14.14 3.65
N ARG A 44 -6.68 14.28 4.50
CA ARG A 44 -6.72 13.59 5.81
C ARG A 44 -6.63 12.08 5.69
N GLY A 45 -7.22 11.48 4.65
CA GLY A 45 -7.10 10.05 4.37
C GLY A 45 -5.68 9.66 3.99
N VAL A 46 -5.03 10.46 3.13
CA VAL A 46 -3.63 10.27 2.75
C VAL A 46 -2.71 10.40 3.96
N ASP A 47 -2.89 11.44 4.78
CA ASP A 47 -2.09 11.67 5.99
C ASP A 47 -2.24 10.51 6.97
N LYS A 48 -3.46 9.96 7.12
CA LYS A 48 -3.71 8.80 7.97
C LYS A 48 -2.94 7.58 7.48
N VAL A 49 -3.04 7.24 6.19
CA VAL A 49 -2.32 6.09 5.61
C VAL A 49 -0.82 6.28 5.72
N TYR A 50 -0.32 7.48 5.45
CA TYR A 50 1.10 7.81 5.55
C TYR A 50 1.60 7.63 6.99
N THR A 51 0.86 8.16 7.97
CA THR A 51 1.20 8.04 9.39
C THR A 51 1.22 6.58 9.84
N THR A 52 0.21 5.78 9.46
CA THR A 52 0.18 4.35 9.76
C THR A 52 1.40 3.65 9.18
N PHE A 53 1.69 3.87 7.89
CA PHE A 53 2.83 3.24 7.22
C PHE A 53 4.17 3.60 7.89
N THR A 54 4.40 4.88 8.20
CA THR A 54 5.66 5.32 8.83
C THR A 54 5.82 4.77 10.25
N ASN A 55 4.73 4.63 11.00
CA ASN A 55 4.75 4.02 12.33
C ASN A 55 5.04 2.52 12.26
N ASP A 56 4.39 1.79 11.35
CA ASP A 56 4.63 0.35 11.16
C ASP A 56 6.09 0.08 10.77
N VAL A 57 6.69 0.94 9.94
CA VAL A 57 8.12 0.86 9.57
C VAL A 57 9.02 1.20 10.76
N ALA A 58 8.70 2.23 11.53
CA ALA A 58 9.47 2.60 12.72
C ALA A 58 9.49 1.46 13.75
N GLU A 59 8.33 0.86 14.03
CA GLU A 59 8.22 -0.29 14.93
C GLU A 59 8.91 -1.53 14.36
N GLY A 60 8.62 -1.90 13.11
CA GLY A 60 9.14 -3.12 12.48
C GLY A 60 10.66 -3.10 12.24
N ARG A 61 11.26 -1.91 12.10
CA ARG A 61 12.71 -1.74 11.93
C ARG A 61 13.42 -1.25 13.19
N ASN A 62 12.67 -1.01 14.26
CA ASN A 62 13.16 -0.42 15.51
C ASN A 62 13.96 0.88 15.27
N LEU A 63 13.43 1.76 14.42
CA LEU A 63 14.04 3.04 14.06
C LEU A 63 13.24 4.20 14.68
N PRO A 64 13.89 5.31 15.08
CA PRO A 64 13.19 6.52 15.47
C PRO A 64 12.32 7.02 14.32
N ILE A 65 11.11 7.50 14.62
CA ILE A 65 10.16 7.98 13.61
C ILE A 65 10.75 9.14 12.79
N GLU A 66 11.57 9.98 13.40
CA GLU A 66 12.26 11.10 12.74
C GLU A 66 13.19 10.60 11.64
N LYS A 67 13.91 9.50 11.89
CA LYS A 67 14.79 8.87 10.90
C LYS A 67 13.96 8.24 9.78
N VAL A 68 12.83 7.62 10.11
CA VAL A 68 11.92 7.04 9.11
C VAL A 68 11.35 8.14 8.21
N LEU A 69 10.93 9.27 8.78
CA LEU A 69 10.43 10.41 8.02
C LEU A 69 11.50 11.04 7.11
N ASP A 70 12.75 11.11 7.59
CA ASP A 70 13.90 11.57 6.78
C ASP A 70 14.20 10.63 5.60
N ILE A 71 13.98 9.31 5.75
CA ILE A 71 14.18 8.33 4.67
C ILE A 71 12.92 8.04 3.83
N ALA A 72 11.76 8.58 4.23
CA ALA A 72 10.49 8.43 3.53
C ALA A 72 10.32 9.49 2.40
N GLY A 73 9.07 9.77 2.03
CA GLY A 73 8.72 10.80 1.04
C GLY A 73 8.41 10.28 -0.37
N GLY A 74 8.21 8.96 -0.53
CA GLY A 74 7.86 8.35 -1.82
C GLY A 74 9.04 8.10 -2.74
N ARG A 75 10.27 8.29 -2.27
CA ARG A 75 11.48 7.95 -3.02
C ARG A 75 11.72 6.44 -3.04
N VAL A 76 12.32 5.98 -4.13
CA VAL A 76 12.70 4.57 -4.32
C VAL A 76 14.16 4.39 -3.91
N TRP A 77 14.43 3.31 -3.17
CA TRP A 77 15.77 2.96 -2.70
C TRP A 77 16.30 1.73 -3.43
N SER A 78 17.59 1.73 -3.76
CA SER A 78 18.25 0.50 -4.19
C SER A 78 18.41 -0.46 -3.00
N GLY A 79 18.59 -1.76 -3.24
CA GLY A 79 18.85 -2.72 -2.16
C GLY A 79 20.09 -2.36 -1.32
N ALA A 80 21.11 -1.76 -1.95
CA ALA A 80 22.31 -1.31 -1.26
C ALA A 80 22.07 -0.14 -0.33
N ASP A 81 21.35 0.86 -0.81
CA ASP A 81 21.00 2.01 0.02
C ASP A 81 20.06 1.60 1.15
N ALA A 82 19.09 0.73 0.84
CA ALA A 82 18.13 0.18 1.80
C ALA A 82 18.82 -0.56 2.95
N LEU A 83 19.90 -1.30 2.66
CA LEU A 83 20.70 -1.95 3.70
C LEU A 83 21.42 -0.93 4.57
N GLY A 84 22.04 0.09 3.96
CA GLY A 84 22.78 1.15 4.68
C GLY A 84 21.90 2.00 5.60
N ILE A 85 20.64 2.23 5.21
CA ILE A 85 19.68 3.01 6.02
C ILE A 85 18.83 2.15 6.96
N GLY A 86 18.96 0.82 6.90
CA GLY A 86 18.28 -0.13 7.79
C GLY A 86 16.86 -0.52 7.37
N LEU A 87 16.47 -0.32 6.11
CA LEU A 87 15.19 -0.80 5.57
C LEU A 87 15.19 -2.30 5.22
N ILE A 88 16.36 -2.90 4.97
CA ILE A 88 16.51 -4.37 4.85
C ILE A 88 17.62 -4.88 5.77
N ASP A 89 17.57 -6.15 6.13
CA ASP A 89 18.53 -6.77 7.06
C ASP A 89 19.72 -7.40 6.33
N THR A 90 19.49 -7.96 5.14
CA THR A 90 20.53 -8.57 4.32
C THR A 90 20.06 -8.73 2.88
N TYR A 91 20.99 -8.96 1.97
CA TYR A 91 20.69 -9.49 0.65
C TYR A 91 20.45 -10.99 0.76
N SER A 92 19.27 -11.46 0.36
CA SER A 92 18.99 -12.88 0.33
C SER A 92 18.33 -13.28 -0.99
N SER A 93 18.60 -14.51 -1.39
CA SER A 93 17.80 -15.20 -2.39
C SER A 93 16.61 -15.87 -1.70
N LEU A 94 15.59 -16.27 -2.46
CA LEU A 94 14.45 -17.02 -1.91
C LEU A 94 14.89 -18.27 -1.12
N LYS A 95 15.88 -19.02 -1.63
CA LYS A 95 16.41 -20.20 -0.94
C LYS A 95 17.04 -19.85 0.41
N THR A 96 17.80 -18.77 0.44
CA THR A 96 18.44 -18.27 1.67
C THR A 96 17.40 -17.77 2.66
N ALA A 97 16.35 -17.10 2.20
CA ALA A 97 15.26 -16.64 3.06
C ALA A 97 14.47 -17.80 3.69
N ILE A 98 14.28 -18.90 2.96
CA ILE A 98 13.66 -20.14 3.47
C ILE A 98 14.53 -20.76 4.57
N ALA A 99 15.82 -20.96 4.30
CA ALA A 99 16.74 -21.51 5.29
C ALA A 99 16.80 -20.65 6.57
N LEU A 100 16.88 -19.32 6.43
CA LEU A 100 16.84 -18.40 7.58
C LEU A 100 15.52 -18.47 8.36
N ALA A 101 14.41 -18.77 7.69
CA ALA A 101 13.14 -18.96 8.35
C ALA A 101 13.13 -20.28 9.13
N GLU A 102 13.58 -21.39 8.52
CA GLU A 102 13.70 -22.71 9.14
C GLU A 102 14.56 -22.66 10.42
N ASP A 103 15.74 -22.02 10.31
CA ASP A 103 16.65 -21.80 11.44
C ASP A 103 15.99 -21.02 12.59
N LYS A 104 15.16 -20.03 12.27
CA LYS A 104 14.48 -19.19 13.28
C LYS A 104 13.40 -19.92 14.07
N VAL A 105 12.82 -20.99 13.50
CA VAL A 105 11.75 -21.77 14.15
C VAL A 105 12.22 -23.15 14.62
N ASP A 106 13.53 -23.42 14.56
CA ASP A 106 14.15 -24.70 14.94
C ASP A 106 13.46 -25.91 14.31
N LEU A 107 12.94 -25.71 13.10
CA LEU A 107 12.46 -26.78 12.26
C LEU A 107 13.71 -27.36 11.61
N GLY A 108 14.20 -28.51 12.07
CA GLY A 108 15.30 -29.21 11.39
C GLY A 108 14.95 -29.60 9.94
N ASP A 109 15.63 -30.59 9.36
CA ASP A 109 15.49 -30.99 7.93
C ASP A 109 14.10 -31.48 7.46
N SER A 110 13.05 -31.38 8.29
CA SER A 110 11.68 -31.82 7.98
C SER A 110 10.75 -30.71 7.49
N SER A 111 11.29 -29.59 7.04
CA SER A 111 10.49 -28.50 6.50
C SER A 111 9.84 -28.88 5.16
N ARG A 112 8.58 -28.48 4.98
CA ARG A 112 7.87 -28.63 3.70
C ARG A 112 7.45 -27.27 3.19
N VAL A 113 8.11 -26.81 2.14
CA VAL A 113 7.71 -25.58 1.43
C VAL A 113 6.66 -25.95 0.39
N THR A 114 5.46 -25.39 0.53
CA THR A 114 4.39 -25.53 -0.46
C THR A 114 3.99 -24.15 -0.94
N GLU A 115 3.95 -23.97 -2.26
CA GLU A 115 3.40 -22.77 -2.85
C GLU A 115 1.88 -22.79 -2.70
N VAL A 116 1.34 -21.87 -1.90
CA VAL A 116 -0.10 -21.71 -1.77
C VAL A 116 -0.57 -20.69 -2.78
N THR A 117 -0.88 -21.15 -3.99
CA THR A 117 -1.59 -20.33 -4.97
C THR A 117 -3.02 -20.17 -4.48
N LYS A 118 -3.40 -18.96 -4.04
CA LYS A 118 -4.77 -18.71 -3.55
C LYS A 118 -5.80 -18.87 -4.68
N THR A 119 -6.40 -20.05 -4.80
CA THR A 119 -7.65 -20.26 -5.54
C THR A 119 -8.83 -19.99 -4.61
N GLY A 120 -9.44 -18.81 -4.74
CA GLY A 120 -10.78 -18.50 -4.18
C GLY A 120 -10.93 -18.61 -2.66
N TRP A 121 -12.08 -18.16 -2.14
CA TRP A 121 -12.36 -18.18 -0.70
C TRP A 121 -12.56 -19.60 -0.13
N ASP A 122 -12.84 -20.59 -1.00
CA ASP A 122 -13.05 -22.01 -0.66
C ASP A 122 -11.80 -22.74 -0.18
N SER A 123 -10.60 -22.38 -0.67
CA SER A 123 -9.35 -23.08 -0.33
C SER A 123 -8.90 -22.89 1.12
N ARG A 124 -9.50 -21.95 1.87
CA ARG A 124 -9.18 -21.69 3.28
C ARG A 124 -9.82 -22.68 4.26
N LEU A 125 -10.86 -23.40 3.86
CA LEU A 125 -11.55 -24.37 4.70
C LEU A 125 -11.02 -25.80 4.52
N SER A 126 -10.44 -26.12 3.35
CA SER A 126 -9.92 -27.47 3.08
C SER A 126 -8.49 -27.71 3.62
N SER A 127 -7.77 -26.67 4.02
CA SER A 127 -6.37 -26.79 4.48
C SER A 127 -6.22 -26.92 6.01
N ARG A 128 -7.32 -27.04 6.77
CA ARG A 128 -7.27 -27.39 8.20
C ARG A 128 -7.55 -28.90 8.35
N CYS A 129 -6.52 -29.62 8.77
CA CYS A 129 -6.45 -31.05 9.12
C CYS A 129 -6.35 -32.09 7.99
N PRO A 130 -5.22 -32.81 7.92
CA PRO A 130 -5.23 -34.26 7.81
C PRO A 130 -5.18 -34.90 9.21
N THR A 131 -6.01 -35.92 9.42
CA THR A 131 -5.76 -37.02 10.37
C THR A 131 -4.39 -37.64 10.15
#